data_AF-A0A818SR42-F1
#
_entry.id   AF-A0A818SR42-F1
#
_cell.length_a   1.000
_cell.length_b   1.000
_cell.length_c   1.000
_cell.angle_alpha   90.00
_cell.angle_beta   90.00
_cell.angle_gamma   90.00
#
_symmetry.space_group_name_H-M   'P 1'
#
loop_
_entity.id
_entity.type
_entity.pdbx_description
1 polymer ?
#
loop_
_entity_poly.entity_id
_entity_poly.type
_entity_poly.pdbx_seq_one_letter_code
_entity_poly.pdbx_strand_id
1 'polypeptide(L)'
;MAKSFLRNVSDQLIGSNSKTTDVQIVQAVNHFDDEHSKLLKFKREFDKYTQAMLVFDNASFRFFDFIRSLSDSSWPQQQTLDQLCIDIGRIRNEHLQYLNKHMSSNINVLFDTFEKTKSHIGEQYRIQHDYDKTRRQYQSSIKREEQIKVDRIKNDLDQLKSALHLINRELRNDLDKFHLDVQSHYKKNIIELFDIHGHFYKNSHKLCSQFVERLQRNPSTNLDNNNNNNETNDSNENDFEKEKQSPTEDSNKKKPDCIPFSQLKRTDYKILHEARVIHDYEAENEDEINLVKDEYIYVISFYKEEDNERDDGWEYAEKSDGTIGLFPVNFAVRLYDNEEKTIDNNK
;
A
#
# COMPACT_ATOMS: atom_id res chain seq x y z
N MET A 1 12.16 -0.63 15.67
CA MET A 1 12.10 -1.68 16.70
C MET A 1 12.49 -3.09 16.16
N ALA A 2 13.26 -3.21 15.07
CA ALA A 2 13.54 -4.50 14.41
C ALA A 2 14.99 -5.05 14.59
N LYS A 3 15.85 -4.35 15.34
CA LYS A 3 17.27 -4.74 15.52
C LYS A 3 17.56 -5.60 16.76
N SER A 4 16.58 -5.88 17.62
CA SER A 4 16.82 -6.52 18.92
C SER A 4 16.45 -8.00 19.02
N PHE A 5 15.69 -8.57 18.08
CA PHE A 5 15.18 -9.94 18.26
C PHE A 5 16.26 -11.01 18.02
N LEU A 6 17.22 -10.75 17.13
CA LEU A 6 18.12 -11.79 16.58
C LEU A 6 19.58 -11.66 17.04
N ARG A 7 20.00 -10.48 17.51
CA ARG A 7 21.38 -10.27 18.00
C ARG A 7 21.71 -11.11 19.23
N ASN A 8 20.70 -11.45 20.04
CA ASN A 8 20.83 -12.31 21.21
C ASN A 8 21.12 -13.79 20.88
N VAL A 9 21.00 -14.19 19.62
CA VAL A 9 21.22 -15.59 19.20
C VAL A 9 22.69 -15.87 18.89
N SER A 10 23.43 -14.88 18.39
CA SER A 10 24.83 -15.04 17.96
C SER A 10 25.83 -15.06 19.14
N ASP A 11 25.57 -14.31 20.21
CA ASP A 11 26.55 -14.07 21.29
C ASP A 11 26.67 -15.20 22.35
N GLN A 12 25.95 -16.31 22.21
CA GLN A 12 25.96 -17.41 23.20
C GLN A 12 26.91 -18.57 22.85
N LEU A 13 27.90 -18.34 21.98
CA LEU A 13 28.69 -19.38 21.33
C LEU A 13 29.87 -19.97 22.12
N ILE A 14 30.14 -19.58 23.38
CA ILE A 14 31.33 -20.09 24.10
C ILE A 14 31.01 -20.46 25.55
N GLY A 15 31.01 -21.76 25.85
CA GLY A 15 30.95 -22.33 27.19
C GLY A 15 30.27 -23.70 27.20
N SER A 16 30.51 -24.50 28.25
CA SER A 16 29.98 -25.86 28.50
C SER A 16 28.43 -26.02 28.46
N ASN A 17 27.73 -24.98 28.04
CA ASN A 17 26.31 -24.83 27.73
C ASN A 17 26.05 -24.86 26.20
N SER A 18 26.75 -25.70 25.43
CA SER A 18 26.61 -25.69 23.97
C SER A 18 25.17 -26.01 23.54
N LYS A 19 24.51 -25.00 22.94
CA LYS A 19 23.22 -25.18 22.27
C LYS A 19 23.35 -26.24 21.20
N THR A 20 22.31 -27.04 21.00
CA THR A 20 22.28 -28.11 19.99
C THR A 20 22.04 -27.55 18.57
N THR A 21 22.58 -26.35 18.28
CA THR A 21 22.20 -25.56 17.11
C THR A 21 22.80 -26.12 15.84
N ASP A 22 21.94 -26.32 14.84
CA ASP A 22 22.33 -26.72 13.49
C ASP A 22 22.93 -25.52 12.74
N VAL A 23 24.21 -25.63 12.35
CA VAL A 23 24.95 -24.53 11.71
C VAL A 23 24.30 -24.12 10.38
N GLN A 24 23.74 -25.06 9.62
CA GLN A 24 23.10 -24.77 8.34
C GLN A 24 21.81 -23.98 8.54
N ILE A 25 21.03 -24.32 9.57
CA ILE A 25 19.81 -23.59 9.93
C ILE A 25 20.18 -22.16 10.36
N VAL A 26 21.23 -21.98 11.15
CA VAL A 26 21.69 -20.62 11.55
C VAL A 26 22.06 -19.78 10.34
N GLN A 27 22.81 -20.34 9.39
CA GLN A 27 23.19 -19.62 8.17
C GLN A 27 21.96 -19.25 7.34
N ALA A 28 21.01 -20.17 7.18
CA ALA A 28 19.78 -19.93 6.42
C ALA A 28 18.85 -18.92 7.11
N VAL A 29 18.76 -18.92 8.45
CA VAL A 29 18.01 -17.91 9.22
C VAL A 29 18.66 -16.52 9.09
N ASN A 30 19.99 -16.42 9.15
CA ASN A 30 20.66 -15.13 8.92
C ASN A 30 20.34 -14.57 7.52
N HIS A 31 20.32 -15.44 6.51
CA HIS A 31 19.94 -15.05 5.15
C HIS A 31 18.47 -14.61 5.06
N PHE A 32 17.57 -15.32 5.75
CA PHE A 32 16.17 -14.91 5.89
C PHE A 32 16.06 -13.49 6.49
N ASP A 33 16.81 -13.20 7.55
CA ASP A 33 16.78 -11.89 8.23
C ASP A 33 17.32 -10.75 7.34
N ASP A 34 18.38 -11.04 6.58
CA ASP A 34 18.94 -10.11 5.60
C ASP A 34 17.92 -9.80 4.49
N GLU A 35 17.25 -10.82 3.95
CA GLU A 35 16.19 -10.64 2.95
C GLU A 35 14.98 -9.89 3.51
N HIS A 36 14.59 -10.16 4.75
CA HIS A 36 13.48 -9.47 5.41
C HIS A 36 13.78 -7.98 5.61
N SER A 37 15.02 -7.68 5.99
CA SER A 37 15.49 -6.30 6.12
C SER A 37 15.46 -5.55 4.77
N LYS A 38 15.78 -6.24 3.67
CA LYS A 38 15.67 -5.70 2.31
C LYS A 38 14.20 -5.44 1.94
N LEU A 39 13.28 -6.37 2.22
CA LEU A 39 11.85 -6.20 1.97
C LEU A 39 11.28 -4.98 2.70
N LEU A 40 11.59 -4.83 4.00
CA LEU A 40 11.15 -3.68 4.79
C LEU A 40 11.68 -2.36 4.22
N LYS A 41 12.92 -2.34 3.73
CA LYS A 41 13.49 -1.18 3.06
C LYS A 41 12.80 -0.91 1.72
N PHE A 42 12.57 -1.96 0.92
CA PHE A 42 11.87 -1.86 -0.36
C PHE A 42 10.47 -1.26 -0.18
N LYS A 43 9.66 -1.77 0.75
CA LYS A 43 8.33 -1.22 1.06
C LYS A 43 8.38 0.26 1.43
N ARG A 44 9.32 0.64 2.31
CA ARG A 44 9.47 2.06 2.72
C ARG A 44 9.83 2.96 1.54
N GLU A 45 10.74 2.54 0.67
CA GLU A 45 11.11 3.33 -0.51
C GLU A 45 9.97 3.34 -1.55
N PHE A 46 9.22 2.26 -1.69
CA PHE A 46 8.02 2.19 -2.52
C PHE A 46 6.94 3.16 -2.03
N ASP A 47 6.69 3.23 -0.72
CA ASP A 47 5.70 4.16 -0.15
C ASP A 47 6.09 5.63 -0.37
N LYS A 48 7.38 5.96 -0.21
CA LYS A 48 7.88 7.30 -0.55
C LYS A 48 7.72 7.61 -2.03
N TYR A 49 7.95 6.61 -2.88
CA TYR A 49 7.81 6.75 -4.32
C TYR A 49 6.37 7.02 -4.73
N THR A 50 5.40 6.23 -4.25
CA THR A 50 3.98 6.44 -4.55
C THR A 50 3.47 7.76 -3.98
N GLN A 51 3.95 8.14 -2.80
CA GLN A 51 3.66 9.45 -2.23
C GLN A 51 4.17 10.60 -3.12
N ALA A 52 5.38 10.49 -3.66
CA ALA A 52 5.92 11.49 -4.58
C ALA A 52 5.11 11.57 -5.89
N MET A 53 4.66 10.42 -6.41
CA MET A 53 3.79 10.39 -7.60
C MET A 53 2.45 11.09 -7.36
N LEU A 54 1.87 10.92 -6.17
CA LEU A 54 0.62 11.56 -5.79
C LEU A 54 0.76 13.08 -5.65
N VAL A 55 1.84 13.55 -5.02
CA VAL A 55 2.16 14.98 -4.97
C VAL A 55 2.33 15.56 -6.38
N PHE A 56 3.02 14.84 -7.27
CA PHE A 56 3.16 15.24 -8.68
C PHE A 56 1.81 15.30 -9.41
N ASP A 57 0.93 14.33 -9.19
CA ASP A 57 -0.40 14.33 -9.79
C ASP A 57 -1.25 15.52 -9.32
N ASN A 58 -1.25 15.81 -8.02
CA ASN A 58 -1.97 16.97 -7.46
C ASN A 58 -1.47 18.30 -8.04
N ALA A 59 -0.15 18.46 -8.16
CA ALA A 59 0.44 19.64 -8.80
C ALA A 59 0.06 19.73 -10.28
N SER A 60 0.11 18.59 -10.99
CA SER A 60 -0.31 18.49 -12.39
C SER A 60 -1.77 18.85 -12.56
N PHE A 61 -2.65 18.35 -11.70
CA PHE A 61 -4.07 18.65 -11.72
C PHE A 61 -4.33 20.16 -11.65
N ARG A 62 -3.77 20.86 -10.65
CA ARG A 62 -3.90 22.32 -10.48
C ARG A 62 -3.42 23.08 -11.72
N PHE A 63 -2.31 22.64 -12.32
CA PHE A 63 -1.78 23.25 -13.53
C PHE A 63 -2.69 23.05 -14.76
N PHE A 64 -3.22 21.85 -14.97
CA PHE A 64 -4.14 21.58 -16.08
C PHE A 64 -5.50 22.28 -15.90
N ASP A 65 -5.98 22.40 -14.66
CA ASP A 65 -7.18 23.17 -14.35
C ASP A 65 -6.98 24.67 -14.65
N PHE A 66 -5.81 25.21 -14.33
CA PHE A 66 -5.46 26.57 -14.74
C PHE A 66 -5.39 26.72 -16.27
N ILE A 67 -4.74 25.77 -16.99
CA ILE A 67 -4.72 25.77 -18.46
C ILE A 67 -6.13 25.81 -19.03
N ARG A 68 -7.03 24.98 -18.48
CA ARG A 68 -8.44 24.94 -18.87
C ARG A 68 -9.09 26.33 -18.73
N SER A 69 -8.82 27.02 -17.62
CA SER A 69 -9.34 28.37 -17.35
C SER A 69 -8.83 29.48 -18.28
N LEU A 70 -7.72 29.26 -19.00
CA LEU A 70 -7.20 30.23 -19.98
C LEU A 70 -8.09 30.31 -21.24
N SER A 71 -8.87 29.27 -21.51
CA SER A 71 -9.78 29.23 -22.65
C SER A 71 -11.16 29.75 -22.27
N ASP A 72 -11.77 30.52 -23.17
CA ASP A 72 -13.14 31.02 -23.02
C ASP A 72 -14.02 30.61 -24.22
N SER A 73 -15.29 31.01 -24.19
CA SER A 73 -16.26 30.69 -25.24
C SER A 73 -15.91 31.25 -26.62
N SER A 74 -14.92 32.15 -26.73
CA SER A 74 -14.43 32.66 -28.01
C SER A 74 -13.43 31.74 -28.69
N TRP A 75 -12.86 30.77 -27.96
CA TRP A 75 -11.87 29.83 -28.50
C TRP A 75 -12.57 28.66 -29.20
N PRO A 76 -12.35 28.45 -30.52
CA PRO A 76 -12.96 27.33 -31.24
C PRO A 76 -12.59 25.95 -30.68
N GLN A 77 -11.40 25.85 -30.06
CA GLN A 77 -10.87 24.61 -29.50
C GLN A 77 -11.17 24.42 -28.00
N GLN A 78 -11.96 25.30 -27.37
CA GLN A 78 -12.24 25.25 -25.91
C GLN A 78 -12.67 23.85 -25.45
N GLN A 79 -13.69 23.26 -26.09
CA GLN A 79 -14.19 21.93 -25.73
C GLN A 79 -13.12 20.84 -25.91
N THR A 80 -12.26 20.98 -26.92
CA THR A 80 -11.16 20.02 -27.14
C THR A 80 -10.16 20.11 -25.98
N LEU A 81 -9.79 21.33 -25.55
CA LEU A 81 -8.88 21.56 -24.42
C LEU A 81 -9.43 21.04 -23.10
N ASP A 82 -10.72 21.28 -22.85
CA ASP A 82 -11.45 20.74 -21.71
C ASP A 82 -11.36 19.20 -21.67
N GLN A 83 -11.62 18.55 -22.80
CA GLN A 83 -11.58 17.09 -22.90
C GLN A 83 -10.18 16.53 -22.67
N LEU A 84 -9.12 17.18 -23.18
CA LEU A 84 -7.75 16.76 -22.89
C LEU A 84 -7.48 16.76 -21.38
N CYS A 85 -7.83 17.85 -20.70
CA CYS A 85 -7.54 18.00 -19.26
C CYS A 85 -8.23 16.91 -18.43
N ILE A 86 -9.44 16.50 -18.84
CA ILE A 86 -10.17 15.38 -18.25
C ILE A 86 -9.47 14.05 -18.55
N ASP A 87 -9.16 13.78 -19.82
CA ASP A 87 -8.57 12.51 -20.25
C ASP A 87 -7.18 12.27 -19.64
N ILE A 88 -6.34 13.31 -19.56
CA ILE A 88 -5.03 13.23 -18.93
C ILE A 88 -5.15 13.02 -17.40
N GLY A 89 -6.16 13.65 -16.77
CA GLY A 89 -6.48 13.45 -15.36
C GLY A 89 -6.91 12.01 -15.06
N ARG A 90 -7.72 11.41 -15.94
CA ARG A 90 -8.13 10.01 -15.83
C ARG A 90 -6.94 9.05 -15.92
N ILE A 91 -6.07 9.21 -16.91
CA ILE A 91 -4.90 8.34 -17.10
C ILE A 91 -3.94 8.41 -15.89
N ARG A 92 -3.74 9.60 -15.29
CA ARG A 92 -2.92 9.74 -14.09
C ARG A 92 -3.56 9.10 -12.86
N ASN A 93 -4.87 9.26 -12.68
CA ASN A 93 -5.60 8.64 -11.58
C ASN A 93 -5.53 7.11 -11.67
N GLU A 94 -5.78 6.55 -12.85
CA GLU A 94 -5.63 5.10 -13.10
C GLU A 94 -4.21 4.61 -12.77
N HIS A 95 -3.18 5.36 -13.19
CA HIS A 95 -1.79 5.04 -12.86
C HIS A 95 -1.52 5.01 -11.35
N LEU A 96 -1.99 6.02 -10.61
CA LEU A 96 -1.89 6.06 -9.15
C LEU A 96 -2.64 4.91 -8.48
N GLN A 97 -3.83 4.57 -8.97
CA GLN A 97 -4.61 3.46 -8.43
C GLN A 97 -3.89 2.12 -8.61
N TYR A 98 -3.34 1.84 -9.80
CA TYR A 98 -2.58 0.61 -10.03
C TYR A 98 -1.33 0.52 -9.16
N LEU A 99 -0.58 1.63 -9.02
CA LEU A 99 0.56 1.69 -8.12
C LEU A 99 0.15 1.46 -6.66
N ASN A 100 -0.89 2.13 -6.17
CA ASN A 100 -1.24 2.05 -4.75
C ASN A 100 -1.96 0.75 -4.38
N LYS A 101 -2.79 0.21 -5.27
CA LYS A 101 -3.61 -0.99 -4.98
C LYS A 101 -2.91 -2.27 -5.42
N HIS A 102 -2.53 -2.37 -6.69
CA HIS A 102 -2.05 -3.63 -7.26
C HIS A 102 -0.63 -3.97 -6.77
N MET A 103 0.28 -3.00 -6.81
CA MET A 103 1.64 -3.22 -6.30
C MET A 103 1.67 -3.43 -4.79
N SER A 104 0.92 -2.66 -4.00
CA SER A 104 0.85 -2.90 -2.55
C SER A 104 0.34 -4.31 -2.22
N SER A 105 -0.67 -4.80 -2.95
CA SER A 105 -1.14 -6.18 -2.80
C SER A 105 -0.04 -7.19 -3.10
N ASN A 106 0.71 -7.02 -4.19
CA ASN A 106 1.82 -7.91 -4.55
C ASN A 106 2.96 -7.91 -3.50
N ILE A 107 3.23 -6.76 -2.88
CA ILE A 107 4.20 -6.65 -1.79
C ILE A 107 3.70 -7.35 -0.53
N ASN A 108 2.40 -7.25 -0.22
CA ASN A 108 1.81 -7.92 0.95
C ASN A 108 1.88 -9.45 0.83
N VAL A 109 1.68 -10.01 -0.36
CA VAL A 109 1.88 -11.47 -0.59
C VAL A 109 3.31 -11.91 -0.25
N LEU A 110 4.30 -11.05 -0.55
CA LEU A 110 5.68 -11.32 -0.15
C LEU A 110 5.82 -11.24 1.38
N PHE A 111 5.25 -10.25 2.06
CA PHE A 111 5.23 -10.20 3.53
C PHE A 111 4.59 -11.45 4.16
N ASP A 112 3.48 -11.95 3.62
CA ASP A 112 2.84 -13.18 4.10
C ASP A 112 3.76 -14.41 3.98
N THR A 113 4.57 -14.45 2.92
CA THR A 113 5.59 -15.49 2.74
C THR A 113 6.63 -15.43 3.86
N PHE A 114 7.08 -14.22 4.22
CA PHE A 114 8.01 -14.03 5.34
C PHE A 114 7.40 -14.43 6.68
N GLU A 115 6.15 -14.02 6.98
CA GLU A 115 5.53 -14.36 8.27
C GLU A 115 5.29 -15.87 8.43
N LYS A 116 4.93 -16.58 7.36
CA LYS A 116 4.81 -18.05 7.38
C LYS A 116 6.14 -18.72 7.73
N THR A 117 7.23 -18.36 7.04
CA THR A 117 8.56 -18.94 7.30
C THR A 117 9.08 -18.56 8.69
N LYS A 118 8.84 -17.32 9.14
CA LYS A 118 9.18 -16.84 10.48
C LYS A 118 8.48 -17.62 11.59
N SER A 119 7.20 -17.98 11.40
CA SER A 119 6.46 -18.84 12.34
C SER A 119 7.15 -20.20 12.49
N HIS A 120 7.56 -20.80 11.38
CA HIS A 120 8.24 -22.10 11.38
C HIS A 120 9.63 -22.03 12.05
N ILE A 121 10.39 -20.97 11.79
CA ILE A 121 11.64 -20.67 12.51
C ILE A 121 11.38 -20.55 14.03
N GLY A 122 10.32 -19.84 14.42
CA GLY A 122 9.93 -19.68 15.84
C GLY A 122 9.58 -21.00 16.52
N GLU A 123 8.86 -21.88 15.82
CA GLU A 123 8.54 -23.22 16.32
C GLU A 123 9.80 -24.07 16.53
N GLN A 124 10.73 -24.04 15.57
CA GLN A 124 12.02 -24.72 15.70
C GLN A 124 12.80 -24.22 16.93
N TYR A 125 12.87 -22.90 17.14
CA TYR A 125 13.54 -22.32 18.31
C TYR A 125 12.92 -22.78 19.63
N ARG A 126 11.57 -22.85 19.70
CA ARG A 126 10.86 -23.31 20.89
C ARG A 126 11.19 -24.76 21.21
N ILE A 127 11.11 -25.66 20.22
CA ILE A 127 11.42 -27.08 20.41
C ILE A 127 12.88 -27.26 20.81
N GLN A 128 13.81 -26.53 20.18
CA GLN A 128 15.23 -26.58 20.53
C GLN A 128 15.47 -26.13 21.98
N HIS A 129 14.83 -25.02 22.39
CA HIS A 129 14.94 -24.52 23.76
C HIS A 129 14.43 -25.55 24.78
N ASP A 130 13.28 -26.17 24.53
CA ASP A 130 12.69 -27.18 25.42
C ASP A 130 13.55 -28.44 25.47
N TYR A 131 14.12 -28.87 24.35
CA TYR A 131 15.11 -29.95 24.30
C TYR A 131 16.33 -29.64 25.17
N ASP A 132 16.96 -28.47 24.99
CA ASP A 132 18.16 -28.08 25.74
C ASP A 132 17.88 -27.90 27.24
N LYS A 133 16.68 -27.43 27.61
CA LYS A 133 16.20 -27.35 29.00
C LYS A 133 16.05 -28.75 29.61
N THR A 134 15.33 -29.65 28.96
CA THR A 134 15.09 -31.02 29.42
C THR A 134 16.39 -31.82 29.50
N ARG A 135 17.31 -31.63 28.53
CA ARG A 135 18.65 -32.24 28.55
C ARG A 135 19.45 -31.85 29.79
N ARG A 136 19.43 -30.57 30.18
CA ARG A 136 20.10 -30.10 31.40
C ARG A 136 19.45 -30.68 32.66
N GLN A 137 18.12 -30.76 32.69
CA GLN A 137 17.38 -31.39 33.79
C GLN A 137 17.74 -32.88 33.93
N TYR A 138 17.84 -33.60 32.81
CA TYR A 138 18.25 -35.00 32.77
C TYR A 138 19.66 -35.18 33.35
N GLN A 139 20.64 -34.42 32.85
CA GLN A 139 22.02 -34.44 33.35
C GLN A 139 22.11 -34.15 34.84
N SER A 140 21.33 -33.17 35.33
CA SER A 140 21.29 -32.84 36.75
C SER A 140 20.65 -33.92 37.61
N SER A 141 19.65 -34.65 37.10
CA SER A 141 18.93 -35.69 37.84
C SER A 141 19.75 -36.98 37.93
N ILE A 142 20.52 -37.31 36.88
CA ILE A 142 21.53 -38.39 36.92
C ILE A 142 22.55 -38.11 38.02
N LYS A 143 23.08 -36.89 38.10
CA LYS A 143 24.07 -36.50 39.12
C LYS A 143 23.54 -36.59 40.57
N ARG A 144 22.21 -36.57 40.76
CA ARG A 144 21.55 -36.69 42.06
C ARG A 144 20.99 -38.10 42.34
N GLU A 145 21.23 -39.07 41.45
CA GLU A 145 20.76 -40.46 41.59
C GLU A 145 19.22 -40.61 41.72
N GLU A 146 18.45 -39.67 41.14
CA GLU A 146 16.98 -39.64 41.19
C GLU A 146 16.32 -40.61 40.18
N GLN A 147 16.56 -41.92 40.29
CA GLN A 147 16.30 -42.92 39.22
C GLN A 147 14.87 -42.91 38.62
N ILE A 148 13.81 -42.87 39.43
CA ILE A 148 12.41 -42.84 38.94
C ILE A 148 12.15 -41.59 38.08
N LYS A 149 12.79 -40.48 38.43
CA LYS A 149 12.67 -39.20 37.72
C LYS A 149 13.51 -39.20 36.44
N VAL A 150 14.67 -39.85 36.46
CA VAL A 150 15.55 -40.03 35.29
C VAL A 150 14.81 -40.73 34.15
N ASP A 151 14.08 -41.82 34.44
CA ASP A 151 13.37 -42.57 33.39
C ASP A 151 12.24 -41.75 32.73
N ARG A 152 11.51 -40.93 33.52
CA ARG A 152 10.48 -40.02 32.98
C ARG A 152 11.09 -38.93 32.10
N ILE A 153 12.11 -38.23 32.61
CA ILE A 153 12.79 -37.16 31.86
C ILE A 153 13.42 -37.71 30.57
N LYS A 154 13.90 -38.96 30.59
CA LYS A 154 14.47 -39.61 29.40
C LYS A 154 13.43 -39.78 28.29
N ASN A 155 12.23 -40.24 28.62
CA ASN A 155 11.16 -40.39 27.63
C ASN A 155 10.78 -39.04 27.00
N ASP A 156 10.62 -37.99 27.82
CA ASP A 156 10.34 -36.63 27.32
C ASP A 156 11.49 -36.11 26.44
N LEU A 157 12.74 -36.40 26.81
CA LEU A 157 13.93 -36.02 26.05
C LEU A 157 13.97 -36.71 24.68
N ASP A 158 13.61 -37.99 24.60
CA ASP A 158 13.58 -38.75 23.35
C ASP A 158 12.46 -38.27 22.40
N GLN A 159 11.31 -37.88 22.94
CA GLN A 159 10.23 -37.24 22.19
C GLN A 159 10.67 -35.87 21.62
N LEU A 160 11.24 -35.00 22.46
CA LEU A 160 11.75 -33.69 22.04
C LEU A 160 12.89 -33.81 21.03
N LYS A 161 13.76 -34.82 21.16
CA LYS A 161 14.82 -35.09 20.19
C LYS A 161 14.25 -35.45 18.82
N SER A 162 13.22 -36.30 18.80
CA SER A 162 12.55 -36.73 17.58
C SER A 162 11.83 -35.55 16.90
N ALA A 163 11.12 -34.74 17.68
CA ALA A 163 10.48 -33.51 17.21
C ALA A 163 11.51 -32.50 16.66
N LEU A 164 12.65 -32.31 17.34
CA LEU A 164 13.72 -31.41 16.89
C LEU A 164 14.35 -31.88 15.56
N HIS A 165 14.54 -33.18 15.38
CA HIS A 165 15.04 -33.72 14.11
C HIS A 165 14.04 -33.51 12.97
N LEU A 166 12.75 -33.71 13.23
CA LEU A 166 11.68 -33.53 12.25
C LEU A 166 11.59 -32.06 11.81
N ILE A 167 11.44 -31.14 12.75
CA ILE A 167 11.30 -29.71 12.47
C ILE A 167 12.55 -29.14 11.78
N ASN A 168 13.75 -29.59 12.17
CA ASN A 168 14.99 -29.15 11.51
C ASN A 168 15.07 -29.64 10.05
N ARG A 169 14.46 -30.79 9.73
CA ARG A 169 14.40 -31.29 8.34
C ARG A 169 13.38 -30.48 7.53
N GLU A 170 12.20 -30.25 8.08
CA GLU A 170 11.13 -29.49 7.44
C GLU A 170 11.57 -28.04 7.21
N LEU A 171 12.12 -27.38 8.22
CA LEU A 171 12.60 -26.01 8.13
C LEU A 171 13.71 -25.84 7.08
N ARG A 172 14.61 -26.82 6.91
CA ARG A 172 15.63 -26.77 5.85
C ARG A 172 14.99 -26.74 4.46
N ASN A 173 14.05 -27.65 4.22
CA ASN A 173 13.34 -27.70 2.93
C ASN A 173 12.57 -26.40 2.67
N ASP A 174 11.93 -25.86 3.71
CA ASP A 174 11.17 -24.62 3.62
C ASP A 174 12.07 -23.41 3.37
N LEU A 175 13.25 -23.33 4.00
CA LEU A 175 14.20 -22.24 3.80
C LEU A 175 14.81 -22.25 2.39
N ASP A 176 15.11 -23.43 1.85
CA ASP A 176 15.58 -23.58 0.46
C ASP A 176 14.51 -23.11 -0.53
N LYS A 177 13.26 -23.53 -0.33
CA LYS A 177 12.12 -23.10 -1.15
C LYS A 177 11.85 -21.60 -1.01
N PHE A 178 11.90 -21.09 0.22
CA PHE A 178 11.69 -19.68 0.53
C PHE A 178 12.62 -18.78 -0.29
N HIS A 179 13.90 -19.16 -0.42
CA HIS A 179 14.84 -18.33 -1.19
C HIS A 179 14.42 -18.19 -2.67
N LEU A 180 13.98 -19.28 -3.29
CA LEU A 180 13.48 -19.27 -4.67
C LEU A 180 12.18 -18.48 -4.79
N ASP A 181 11.27 -18.66 -3.84
CA ASP A 181 9.99 -17.96 -3.81
C ASP A 181 10.21 -16.44 -3.69
N VAL A 182 11.09 -15.98 -2.80
CA VAL A 182 11.43 -14.55 -2.63
C VAL A 182 11.98 -13.95 -3.92
N GLN A 183 12.91 -14.63 -4.59
CA GLN A 183 13.45 -14.15 -5.88
C GLN A 183 12.36 -14.03 -6.95
N SER A 184 11.46 -15.02 -7.02
CA SER A 184 10.33 -15.02 -7.94
C SER A 184 9.39 -13.85 -7.69
N HIS A 185 9.06 -13.58 -6.43
CA HIS A 185 8.22 -12.44 -6.04
C HIS A 185 8.87 -11.09 -6.37
N TYR A 186 10.17 -10.92 -6.11
CA TYR A 186 10.87 -9.68 -6.51
C TYR A 186 10.82 -9.47 -8.01
N LYS A 187 11.08 -10.51 -8.81
CA LYS A 187 10.99 -10.43 -10.26
C LYS A 187 9.58 -10.05 -10.72
N LYS A 188 8.54 -10.67 -10.14
CA LYS A 188 7.14 -10.34 -10.42
C LYS A 188 6.82 -8.88 -10.11
N ASN A 189 7.21 -8.40 -8.93
CA ASN A 189 6.99 -7.00 -8.52
C ASN A 189 7.71 -6.01 -9.46
N ILE A 190 8.93 -6.31 -9.87
CA ILE A 190 9.68 -5.44 -10.79
C ILE A 190 8.99 -5.39 -12.16
N ILE A 191 8.61 -6.55 -12.72
CA ILE A 191 7.91 -6.61 -14.02
C ILE A 191 6.61 -5.81 -13.96
N GLU A 192 5.78 -6.08 -12.95
CA GLU A 192 4.50 -5.40 -12.77
C GLU A 192 4.67 -3.86 -12.66
N LEU A 193 5.66 -3.40 -11.89
CA LEU A 193 5.94 -1.97 -11.76
C LEU A 193 6.27 -1.34 -13.12
N PHE A 194 7.11 -2.00 -13.92
CA PHE A 194 7.46 -1.50 -15.26
C PHE A 194 6.29 -1.58 -16.24
N ASP A 195 5.42 -2.58 -16.14
CA ASP A 195 4.23 -2.68 -16.99
C ASP A 195 3.23 -1.55 -16.67
N ILE A 196 2.98 -1.27 -15.39
CA ILE A 196 2.13 -0.15 -14.93
C ILE A 196 2.67 1.18 -15.48
N HIS A 197 3.98 1.42 -15.35
CA HIS A 197 4.61 2.62 -15.89
C HIS A 197 4.57 2.69 -17.42
N GLY A 198 4.88 1.58 -18.08
CA GLY A 198 4.88 1.49 -19.55
C GLY A 198 3.50 1.81 -20.12
N HIS A 199 2.44 1.28 -19.50
CA HIS A 199 1.06 1.57 -19.86
C HIS A 199 0.74 3.08 -19.73
N PHE A 200 1.07 3.67 -18.57
CA PHE A 200 0.86 5.09 -18.31
C PHE A 200 1.58 5.99 -19.33
N TYR A 201 2.87 5.77 -19.57
CA TYR A 201 3.66 6.59 -20.48
C TYR A 201 3.20 6.46 -21.93
N LYS A 202 2.89 5.24 -22.37
CA LYS A 202 2.37 4.99 -23.72
C LYS A 202 1.06 5.74 -23.97
N ASN A 203 0.12 5.65 -23.03
CA ASN A 203 -1.18 6.31 -23.16
C ASN A 203 -1.06 7.83 -23.06
N SER A 204 -0.25 8.33 -22.13
CA SER A 204 0.02 9.77 -21.98
C SER A 204 0.62 10.35 -23.26
N HIS A 205 1.61 9.68 -23.85
CA HIS A 205 2.22 10.10 -25.11
C HIS A 205 1.19 10.11 -26.25
N LYS A 206 0.42 9.03 -26.41
CA LYS A 206 -0.61 8.93 -27.44
C LYS A 206 -1.61 10.07 -27.34
N LEU A 207 -2.12 10.33 -26.13
CA LEU A 207 -3.13 11.38 -25.88
C LEU A 207 -2.57 12.78 -26.16
N CYS A 208 -1.39 13.10 -25.63
CA CYS A 208 -0.76 14.41 -25.84
C CYS A 208 -0.48 14.66 -27.33
N SER A 209 0.04 13.67 -28.06
CA SER A 209 0.32 13.80 -29.50
C SER A 209 -0.95 14.05 -30.30
N GLN A 210 -2.02 13.29 -30.06
CA GLN A 210 -3.32 13.49 -30.71
C GLN A 210 -3.90 14.87 -30.44
N PHE A 211 -3.70 15.39 -29.23
CA PHE A 211 -4.19 16.70 -28.86
C PHE A 211 -3.42 17.84 -29.50
N VAL A 212 -2.08 17.74 -29.56
CA VAL A 212 -1.24 18.71 -30.28
C VAL A 212 -1.69 18.82 -31.74
N GLU A 213 -1.93 17.69 -32.42
CA GLU A 213 -2.44 17.68 -33.78
C GLU A 213 -3.81 18.37 -33.92
N ARG A 214 -4.71 18.17 -32.95
CA ARG A 214 -6.05 18.80 -32.95
C ARG A 214 -5.98 20.31 -32.73
N LEU A 215 -5.12 20.79 -31.82
CA LEU A 215 -4.94 22.22 -31.59
C LEU A 215 -4.28 22.94 -32.76
N GLN A 216 -3.37 22.27 -33.47
CA GLN A 216 -2.68 22.85 -34.63
C GLN A 216 -3.55 22.91 -35.89
N ARG A 217 -4.66 22.15 -35.95
CA ARG A 217 -5.61 22.22 -37.06
C ARG A 217 -6.39 23.54 -37.01
N ASN A 218 -6.13 24.40 -37.99
CA ASN A 218 -6.94 25.61 -38.21
C ASN A 218 -8.36 25.22 -38.68
N PRO A 219 -9.43 25.86 -38.18
CA PRO A 219 -10.80 25.59 -38.64
C PRO A 219 -11.02 25.91 -40.14
N SER A 220 -10.07 26.58 -40.80
CA SER A 220 -10.15 26.97 -42.22
C SER A 220 -9.73 25.89 -43.22
N THR A 221 -9.26 24.72 -42.78
CA THR A 221 -8.96 23.56 -43.67
C THR A 221 -9.96 22.44 -43.42
N ASN A 222 -11.24 22.71 -43.66
CA ASN A 222 -12.24 21.68 -43.88
C ASN A 222 -12.77 21.81 -45.30
N LEU A 223 -11.95 21.36 -46.25
CA LEU A 223 -12.39 20.70 -47.47
C LEU A 223 -11.44 19.51 -47.64
N ASP A 224 -12.01 18.33 -47.46
CA ASP A 224 -11.47 17.00 -47.79
C ASP A 224 -10.38 16.44 -46.87
N ASN A 225 -10.79 15.56 -45.94
CA ASN A 225 -10.47 14.14 -46.07
C ASN A 225 -11.11 13.32 -44.94
N ASN A 226 -12.23 12.66 -45.28
CA ASN A 226 -12.55 11.36 -44.70
C ASN A 226 -11.37 10.43 -44.98
N ASN A 227 -10.70 9.93 -43.95
CA ASN A 227 -10.14 8.59 -44.01
C ASN A 227 -10.11 7.95 -42.63
N ASN A 228 -10.83 6.85 -42.58
CA ASN A 228 -10.94 5.88 -41.50
C ASN A 228 -9.58 5.49 -40.92
N ASN A 229 -9.52 5.28 -39.62
CA ASN A 229 -8.66 4.25 -39.03
C ASN A 229 -9.43 3.59 -37.88
N ASN A 230 -10.03 2.45 -38.20
CA ASN A 230 -10.36 1.41 -37.23
C ASN A 230 -9.04 0.80 -36.75
N GLU A 231 -8.86 0.62 -35.44
CA GLU A 231 -8.12 -0.52 -34.91
C GLU A 231 -8.47 -0.77 -33.44
N THR A 232 -9.17 -1.90 -33.28
CA THR A 232 -9.11 -2.92 -32.21
C THR A 232 -9.41 -2.53 -30.76
N ASN A 233 -10.65 -2.85 -30.37
CA ASN A 233 -11.02 -3.29 -29.03
C ASN A 233 -10.20 -4.53 -28.64
N ASP A 234 -9.70 -4.57 -27.42
CA ASP A 234 -9.43 -5.84 -26.73
C ASP A 234 -9.82 -5.65 -25.26
N SER A 235 -10.99 -6.18 -24.92
CA SER A 235 -11.55 -6.21 -23.58
C SER A 235 -11.02 -7.45 -22.88
N ASN A 236 -10.43 -7.30 -21.69
CA ASN A 236 -10.31 -8.39 -20.74
C ASN A 236 -10.61 -7.84 -19.34
N GLU A 237 -11.89 -7.91 -18.97
CA GLU A 237 -12.35 -7.84 -17.58
C GLU A 237 -11.96 -9.14 -16.89
N ASN A 238 -11.26 -9.03 -15.76
CA ASN A 238 -11.18 -10.12 -14.79
C ASN A 238 -11.68 -9.59 -13.44
N ASP A 239 -12.83 -10.13 -13.07
CA ASP A 239 -13.61 -9.89 -11.87
C ASP A 239 -13.07 -10.79 -10.75
N PHE A 240 -12.65 -10.24 -9.60
CA PHE A 240 -12.42 -11.04 -8.38
C PHE A 240 -12.67 -10.26 -7.09
N GLU A 241 -13.76 -10.71 -6.46
CA GLU A 241 -14.24 -10.72 -5.08
C GLU A 241 -13.40 -10.11 -3.93
N LYS A 242 -14.15 -9.42 -3.04
CA LYS A 242 -13.75 -8.88 -1.73
C LYS A 242 -13.65 -9.99 -0.68
N GLU A 243 -12.58 -9.97 0.12
CA GLU A 243 -12.63 -10.43 1.51
C GLU A 243 -12.16 -9.34 2.49
N LYS A 244 -12.91 -9.24 3.59
CA LYS A 244 -12.75 -8.33 4.73
C LYS A 244 -11.59 -8.82 5.61
N GLN A 245 -10.83 -7.90 6.22
CA GLN A 245 -10.57 -7.90 7.66
C GLN A 245 -9.71 -6.70 8.12
N SER A 246 -9.99 -6.33 9.36
CA SER A 246 -9.57 -5.22 10.22
C SER A 246 -8.54 -5.74 11.27
N PRO A 247 -8.16 -5.00 12.34
CA PRO A 247 -7.76 -3.60 12.51
C PRO A 247 -6.47 -3.46 13.38
N THR A 248 -6.22 -2.25 13.90
CA THR A 248 -5.53 -1.86 15.18
C THR A 248 -4.19 -1.12 15.03
N GLU A 249 -4.14 0.21 15.24
CA GLU A 249 -4.01 1.00 16.52
C GLU A 249 -2.53 1.34 16.81
N ASP A 250 -2.07 2.48 17.34
CA ASP A 250 -2.67 3.71 17.90
C ASP A 250 -1.53 4.74 18.18
N SER A 251 -1.91 6.00 18.40
CA SER A 251 -1.35 6.98 19.36
C SER A 251 -0.49 8.20 18.90
N ASN A 252 -1.21 9.33 18.69
CA ASN A 252 -1.25 10.58 19.48
C ASN A 252 -0.03 11.53 19.63
N LYS A 253 -0.20 12.81 19.22
CA LYS A 253 -0.10 14.01 20.11
C LYS A 253 -0.54 15.36 19.46
N LYS A 254 -1.27 16.15 20.27
CA LYS A 254 -2.06 17.39 20.02
C LYS A 254 -1.30 18.75 19.89
N LYS A 255 -1.77 19.58 18.93
CA LYS A 255 -2.31 20.99 18.92
C LYS A 255 -1.68 22.25 19.56
N PRO A 256 -1.98 23.45 18.97
CA PRO A 256 -3.00 24.40 19.49
C PRO A 256 -4.04 24.98 18.48
N ASP A 257 -5.06 25.67 19.02
CA ASP A 257 -6.48 25.94 18.59
C ASP A 257 -6.82 26.93 17.44
N CYS A 258 -8.04 26.74 16.86
CA CYS A 258 -8.73 27.59 15.86
C CYS A 258 -10.27 27.66 16.08
N ILE A 259 -10.98 28.51 15.31
CA ILE A 259 -12.43 28.87 15.39
C ILE A 259 -13.37 27.64 15.19
N PRO A 260 -14.55 27.54 15.85
CA PRO A 260 -15.43 26.38 15.71
C PRO A 260 -16.16 26.34 14.35
N PHE A 261 -15.86 25.32 13.53
CA PHE A 261 -16.39 25.06 12.18
C PHE A 261 -17.91 24.77 12.09
N SER A 262 -18.65 24.73 13.21
CA SER A 262 -20.03 24.25 13.28
C SER A 262 -21.14 25.25 12.84
N GLN A 263 -20.81 26.32 12.10
CA GLN A 263 -21.76 27.39 11.72
C GLN A 263 -21.85 27.74 10.21
N LEU A 264 -21.22 26.98 9.31
CA LEU A 264 -21.18 27.28 7.88
C LEU A 264 -22.50 26.97 7.16
N LYS A 265 -22.94 27.84 6.24
CA LYS A 265 -24.09 27.60 5.35
C LYS A 265 -23.61 27.22 3.95
N ARG A 266 -24.41 26.44 3.21
CA ARG A 266 -24.14 26.02 1.81
C ARG A 266 -23.97 27.18 0.81
N THR A 267 -24.20 28.43 1.25
CA THR A 267 -23.96 29.66 0.46
C THR A 267 -22.52 30.15 0.51
N ASP A 268 -21.69 29.60 1.38
CA ASP A 268 -20.36 30.15 1.73
C ASP A 268 -19.21 29.47 0.96
N TYR A 269 -19.49 28.36 0.27
CA TYR A 269 -18.53 27.58 -0.49
C TYR A 269 -19.14 26.97 -1.75
N LYS A 270 -18.28 26.53 -2.68
CA LYS A 270 -18.63 25.77 -3.89
C LYS A 270 -18.06 24.36 -3.81
N ILE A 271 -18.77 23.39 -4.38
CA ILE A 271 -18.28 22.02 -4.57
C ILE A 271 -17.37 22.02 -5.80
N LEU A 272 -16.15 21.49 -5.65
CA LEU A 272 -15.16 21.34 -6.71
C LEU A 272 -15.35 20.02 -7.45
N HIS A 273 -15.47 18.92 -6.70
CA HIS A 273 -15.64 17.57 -7.24
C HIS A 273 -16.12 16.60 -6.16
N GLU A 274 -16.68 15.47 -6.59
CA GLU A 274 -16.94 14.33 -5.74
C GLU A 274 -15.65 13.49 -5.61
N ALA A 275 -15.35 12.99 -4.43
CA ALA A 275 -14.22 12.10 -4.20
C ALA A 275 -14.68 10.90 -3.39
N ARG A 276 -14.11 9.73 -3.69
CA ARG A 276 -14.28 8.52 -2.89
C ARG A 276 -13.08 8.37 -1.98
N VAL A 277 -13.33 8.22 -0.70
CA VAL A 277 -12.29 7.97 0.29
C VAL A 277 -11.65 6.61 0.01
N ILE A 278 -10.33 6.56 -0.11
CA ILE A 278 -9.56 5.34 -0.37
C ILE A 278 -8.96 4.73 0.90
N HIS A 279 -8.81 5.53 1.96
CA HIS A 279 -8.26 5.12 3.25
C HIS A 279 -9.08 5.77 4.38
N ASP A 280 -9.33 5.02 5.47
CA ASP A 280 -9.89 5.62 6.68
C ASP A 280 -8.92 6.69 7.21
N TYR A 281 -9.46 7.80 7.71
CA TYR A 281 -8.71 8.87 8.32
C TYR A 281 -9.39 9.27 9.62
N GLU A 282 -8.65 9.29 10.72
CA GLU A 282 -9.16 9.87 11.97
C GLU A 282 -8.62 11.29 12.09
N ALA A 283 -9.52 12.25 12.28
CA ALA A 283 -9.19 13.66 12.47
C ALA A 283 -8.27 13.82 13.67
N GLU A 284 -7.07 14.36 13.45
CA GLU A 284 -6.11 14.67 14.50
C GLU A 284 -6.35 16.05 15.10
N ASN A 285 -6.94 16.96 14.31
CA ASN A 285 -7.25 18.33 14.70
C ASN A 285 -8.77 18.64 14.65
N GLU A 286 -9.19 19.81 15.18
CA GLU A 286 -10.63 20.15 15.34
C GLU A 286 -11.24 20.68 14.04
N ASP A 287 -10.38 21.17 13.16
CA ASP A 287 -10.65 21.64 11.82
C ASP A 287 -10.65 20.49 10.81
N GLU A 288 -10.29 19.27 11.21
CA GLU A 288 -10.24 18.08 10.36
C GLU A 288 -11.51 17.21 10.47
N ILE A 289 -11.79 16.44 9.42
CA ILE A 289 -12.90 15.49 9.38
C ILE A 289 -12.42 14.04 9.38
N ASN A 290 -13.20 13.18 10.04
CA ASN A 290 -12.99 11.74 9.93
C ASN A 290 -13.43 11.26 8.55
N LEU A 291 -12.57 10.48 7.90
CA LEU A 291 -12.90 9.79 6.67
C LEU A 291 -13.11 8.30 6.92
N VAL A 292 -14.14 7.76 6.29
CA VAL A 292 -14.43 6.33 6.23
C VAL A 292 -14.18 5.87 4.81
N LYS A 293 -13.33 4.87 4.64
CA LYS A 293 -13.02 4.27 3.35
C LYS A 293 -14.29 3.89 2.60
N ASP A 294 -14.28 4.17 1.31
CA ASP A 294 -15.39 4.01 0.37
C ASP A 294 -16.59 4.94 0.63
N GLU A 295 -16.52 5.86 1.61
CA GLU A 295 -17.49 6.95 1.68
C GLU A 295 -17.23 8.01 0.60
N TYR A 296 -18.30 8.71 0.24
CA TYR A 296 -18.26 9.78 -0.74
C TYR A 296 -18.25 11.11 -0.02
N ILE A 297 -17.28 11.95 -0.38
CA ILE A 297 -17.13 13.30 0.12
C ILE A 297 -17.17 14.28 -1.05
N TYR A 298 -17.65 15.49 -0.78
CA TYR A 298 -17.58 16.59 -1.74
C TYR A 298 -16.40 17.46 -1.38
N VAL A 299 -15.38 17.50 -2.22
CA VAL A 299 -14.28 18.44 -2.02
C VAL A 299 -14.80 19.84 -2.35
N ILE A 300 -14.57 20.80 -1.46
CA ILE A 300 -15.11 22.15 -1.53
C ILE A 300 -14.02 23.22 -1.57
N SER A 301 -14.41 24.43 -1.94
CA SER A 301 -13.60 25.64 -1.77
C SER A 301 -14.51 26.80 -1.36
N PHE A 302 -14.06 27.58 -0.37
CA PHE A 302 -14.79 28.77 0.09
C PHE A 302 -14.75 29.89 -0.95
N TYR A 303 -15.79 30.72 -1.00
CA TYR A 303 -15.81 31.87 -1.91
C TYR A 303 -14.84 32.98 -1.49
N LYS A 304 -14.56 33.08 -0.18
CA LYS A 304 -13.54 33.97 0.35
C LYS A 304 -12.20 33.26 0.32
N GLU A 305 -11.21 33.85 -0.34
CA GLU A 305 -9.88 33.23 -0.49
C GLU A 305 -9.15 33.05 0.84
N GLU A 306 -9.33 33.97 1.79
CA GLU A 306 -8.75 33.92 3.15
C GLU A 306 -9.19 32.66 3.92
N ASP A 307 -10.42 32.17 3.69
CA ASP A 307 -10.96 30.97 4.35
C ASP A 307 -10.45 29.67 3.70
N ASN A 308 -9.71 29.76 2.57
CA ASN A 308 -9.10 28.61 1.91
C ASN A 308 -7.65 28.35 2.36
N GLU A 309 -7.10 29.15 3.29
CA GLU A 309 -5.76 28.93 3.86
C GLU A 309 -5.69 27.55 4.53
N ARG A 310 -4.71 26.76 4.10
CA ARG A 310 -4.45 25.39 4.55
C ARG A 310 -3.05 24.96 4.16
N ASP A 311 -2.52 23.96 4.86
CA ASP A 311 -1.21 23.39 4.54
C ASP A 311 -1.22 22.64 3.20
N ASP A 312 -0.07 22.61 2.54
CA ASP A 312 0.12 21.84 1.32
C ASP A 312 -0.18 20.36 1.55
N GLY A 313 -1.08 19.79 0.75
CA GLY A 313 -1.53 18.41 0.89
C GLY A 313 -2.85 18.24 1.64
N TRP A 314 -3.51 19.33 2.03
CA TRP A 314 -4.83 19.33 2.66
C TRP A 314 -5.89 20.00 1.79
N GLU A 315 -7.12 19.50 1.86
CA GLU A 315 -8.29 20.07 1.19
C GLU A 315 -9.51 20.07 2.12
N TYR A 316 -10.44 20.99 1.89
CA TYR A 316 -11.72 21.00 2.58
C TYR A 316 -12.68 20.05 1.89
N ALA A 317 -13.45 19.30 2.68
CA ALA A 317 -14.55 18.51 2.16
C ALA A 317 -15.79 18.59 3.05
N GLU A 318 -16.95 18.38 2.42
CA GLU A 318 -18.25 18.20 3.05
C GLU A 318 -18.63 16.70 2.99
N LYS A 319 -18.96 16.13 4.15
CA LYS A 319 -19.51 14.78 4.29
C LYS A 319 -21.00 14.74 4.04
N SER A 320 -21.55 13.54 3.84
CA SER A 320 -22.99 13.32 3.66
C SER A 320 -23.85 13.73 4.86
N ASP A 321 -23.27 13.74 6.07
CA ASP A 321 -23.91 14.22 7.31
C ASP A 321 -23.85 15.75 7.49
N GLY A 322 -23.25 16.47 6.53
CA GLY A 322 -23.08 17.93 6.54
C GLY A 322 -21.86 18.41 7.31
N THR A 323 -21.01 17.52 7.83
CA THR A 323 -19.76 17.88 8.48
C THR A 323 -18.77 18.42 7.45
N ILE A 324 -18.17 19.58 7.73
CA ILE A 324 -17.16 20.22 6.89
C ILE A 324 -15.85 20.32 7.65
N GLY A 325 -14.75 20.02 6.98
CA GLY A 325 -13.41 20.30 7.49
C GLY A 325 -12.33 19.78 6.56
N LEU A 326 -11.09 19.84 7.05
CA LEU A 326 -9.89 19.45 6.32
C LEU A 326 -9.72 17.93 6.30
N PHE A 327 -9.20 17.44 5.18
CA PHE A 327 -8.72 16.08 5.06
C PHE A 327 -7.42 16.06 4.24
N PRO A 328 -6.54 15.06 4.46
CA PRO A 328 -5.34 14.94 3.66
C PRO A 328 -5.71 14.40 2.28
N VAL A 329 -5.28 15.09 1.21
CA VAL A 329 -5.66 14.78 -0.19
C VAL A 329 -5.37 13.32 -0.56
N ASN A 330 -4.39 12.70 0.10
CA ASN A 330 -3.98 11.32 -0.17
C ASN A 330 -4.94 10.24 0.34
N PHE A 331 -6.01 10.63 1.04
CA PHE A 331 -7.02 9.71 1.58
C PHE A 331 -8.27 9.64 0.72
N ALA A 332 -8.38 10.44 -0.34
CA ALA A 332 -9.49 10.38 -1.28
C ALA A 332 -9.01 10.43 -2.72
N VAL A 333 -9.79 9.79 -3.59
CA VAL A 333 -9.58 9.82 -5.03
C VAL A 333 -10.77 10.52 -5.66
N ARG A 334 -10.50 11.56 -6.46
CA ARG A 334 -11.51 12.26 -7.24
C ARG A 334 -12.27 11.29 -8.15
N LEU A 335 -13.58 11.43 -8.15
CA LEU A 335 -14.49 10.85 -9.12
C LEU A 335 -14.71 11.86 -10.24
N TYR A 336 -14.68 11.39 -11.48
CA TYR A 336 -15.06 12.18 -12.64
C TYR A 336 -16.47 11.76 -13.07
N ASP A 337 -17.30 12.69 -13.54
CA ASP A 337 -18.74 12.53 -13.83
C ASP A 337 -19.13 11.46 -14.89
N ASN A 338 -18.22 10.56 -15.26
CA ASN A 338 -18.44 9.46 -16.20
C ASN A 338 -18.41 8.06 -15.55
N GLU A 339 -18.32 7.96 -14.22
CA GLU A 339 -18.68 6.73 -13.52
C GLU A 339 -20.20 6.73 -13.35
N GLU A 340 -20.91 5.87 -14.09
CA GLU A 340 -22.35 5.70 -13.96
C GLU A 340 -22.71 5.52 -12.49
N LYS A 341 -23.42 6.50 -11.93
CA LYS A 341 -24.12 6.33 -10.66
C LYS A 341 -25.12 5.20 -10.89
N THR A 342 -24.77 3.99 -10.49
CA THR A 342 -25.76 2.93 -10.23
C THR A 342 -26.59 3.41 -9.05
N ILE A 343 -27.58 4.25 -9.37
CA ILE A 343 -28.65 4.60 -8.47
C ILE A 343 -29.50 3.32 -8.38
N ASP A 344 -29.25 2.53 -7.34
CA ASP A 344 -30.20 1.51 -6.90
C ASP A 344 -31.46 2.22 -6.38
N ASN A 345 -32.28 2.63 -7.33
CA ASN A 345 -33.63 3.10 -7.10
C ASN A 345 -34.59 1.92 -7.24
N ASN A 346 -35.23 1.62 -6.10
CA ASN A 346 -36.52 0.96 -5.89
C ASN A 346 -36.54 -0.53 -5.57
N LYS A 347 -36.86 -0.75 -4.28
CA LYS A 347 -37.93 -1.61 -3.72
C LYS A 347 -37.77 -3.12 -3.73
#